data_AF-A0A316AFX7-F1
#
_entry.id   AF-A0A316AFX7-F1
#
_cell.length_a   1.000
_cell.length_b   1.000
_cell.length_c   1.000
_cell.angle_alpha   90.00
_cell.angle_beta   90.00
_cell.angle_gamma   90.00
#
_symmetry.space_group_name_H-M   'P 1'
#
loop_
_entity.id
_entity.type
_entity.pdbx_description
1 polymer ?
#
loop_
_entity_poly.entity_id
_entity_poly.type
_entity_poly.pdbx_seq_one_letter_code
_entity_poly.pdbx_strand_id
1 'polypeptide(L)'
;MPNLSGHVPNLGGVRASLAAGDDLAQLAARLHGAAEAVRGQETVHRELLALDWQGSAASTFRFVVAGRVERLVRLAGELDELAHSAEWRAAAGQALRAAEGWPQ
;
A
#
# COMPACT_ATOMS: atom_id res chain seq x y z
N MET A 1 -1.40 8.77 49.08
CA MET A 1 -2.23 8.58 47.88
C MET A 1 -1.41 9.06 46.68
N PRO A 2 -0.77 8.17 45.90
CA PRO A 2 -0.12 8.62 44.68
C PRO A 2 -1.17 9.07 43.67
N ASN A 3 -0.95 10.26 43.13
CA ASN A 3 -1.80 10.98 42.20
C ASN A 3 -1.85 10.21 40.86
N LEU A 4 -2.97 9.53 40.58
CA LEU A 4 -3.30 9.00 39.26
C LEU A 4 -3.70 10.18 38.36
N SER A 5 -2.75 11.08 38.07
CA SER A 5 -2.94 12.08 37.04
C SER A 5 -3.08 11.33 35.72
N GLY A 6 -4.33 11.28 35.24
CA GLY A 6 -4.75 10.57 34.06
C GLY A 6 -3.84 10.88 32.89
N HIS A 7 -3.08 9.87 32.49
CA HIS A 7 -2.47 9.85 31.18
C HIS A 7 -3.62 9.64 30.20
N VAL A 8 -4.27 10.73 29.79
CA VAL A 8 -5.25 10.69 28.70
C VAL A 8 -4.49 10.13 27.50
N PRO A 9 -4.84 8.94 26.98
CA PRO A 9 -4.17 8.40 25.81
C PRO A 9 -4.28 9.43 24.70
N ASN A 10 -3.19 9.69 23.97
CA ASN A 10 -3.18 10.62 22.85
C ASN A 10 -3.98 10.05 21.66
N LEU A 11 -5.30 10.03 21.81
CA LEU A 11 -6.26 9.50 20.83
C LEU A 11 -6.17 10.22 19.48
N GLY A 12 -5.78 11.51 19.49
CA GLY A 12 -5.53 12.28 18.27
C GLY A 12 -4.37 11.71 17.45
N GLY A 13 -3.26 11.36 18.10
CA GLY A 13 -2.13 10.69 17.47
C GLY A 13 -2.48 9.30 16.93
N VAL A 14 -3.29 8.54 17.67
CA VAL A 14 -3.76 7.21 17.25
C VAL A 14 -4.66 7.29 16.00
N ARG A 15 -5.63 8.22 15.99
CA ARG A 15 -6.50 8.44 14.82
C ARG A 15 -5.72 8.91 13.60
N ALA A 16 -4.77 9.83 13.78
CA ALA A 16 -3.91 10.28 12.70
C ALA A 16 -3.07 9.13 12.11
N SER A 17 -2.62 8.21 12.95
CA SER A 17 -1.84 7.04 12.52
C SER A 17 -2.69 6.01 11.76
N LEU A 18 -3.93 5.80 12.19
CA LEU A 18 -4.89 4.96 11.45
C LEU A 18 -5.21 5.55 10.07
N ALA A 19 -5.47 6.86 10.01
CA ALA A 19 -5.69 7.56 8.74
C ALA A 19 -4.48 7.45 7.81
N ALA A 20 -3.26 7.57 8.35
CA ALA A 20 -2.04 7.36 7.57
C ALA A 20 -1.92 5.92 7.04
N GLY A 21 -2.36 4.91 7.82
CA GLY A 21 -2.44 3.52 7.36
C GLY A 21 -3.42 3.35 6.18
N ASP A 22 -4.60 3.95 6.27
CA ASP A 22 -5.60 3.93 5.19
C ASP A 22 -5.08 4.64 3.93
N ASP A 23 -4.37 5.77 4.08
CA ASP A 23 -3.74 6.50 2.98
C ASP A 23 -2.65 5.66 2.28
N LEU A 24 -1.84 4.92 3.05
CA LEU A 24 -0.82 4.02 2.54
C LEU A 24 -1.44 2.84 1.76
N ALA A 25 -2.50 2.23 2.30
CA ALA A 25 -3.24 1.16 1.62
C ALA A 25 -3.90 1.67 0.33
N GLN A 26 -4.45 2.90 0.35
CA GLN A 26 -5.00 3.53 -0.85
C GLN A 26 -3.91 3.79 -1.91
N LEU A 27 -2.72 4.21 -1.49
CA LEU A 27 -1.59 4.39 -2.40
C LEU A 27 -1.14 3.05 -3.00
N ALA A 28 -1.06 1.98 -2.20
CA ALA A 28 -0.76 0.63 -2.69
C ALA A 28 -1.77 0.16 -3.75
N ALA A 29 -3.07 0.37 -3.51
CA ALA A 29 -4.12 0.06 -4.49
C ALA A 29 -3.96 0.86 -5.80
N ARG A 30 -3.59 2.15 -5.72
CA ARG A 30 -3.31 2.97 -6.90
C ARG A 30 -2.10 2.46 -7.69
N LEU A 31 -1.05 2.01 -7.01
CA LEU A 31 0.13 1.42 -7.65
C LEU A 31 -0.19 0.09 -8.34
N HIS A 32 -1.06 -0.73 -7.74
CA HIS A 32 -1.58 -1.92 -8.42
C HIS A 32 -2.38 -1.56 -9.68
N GLY A 33 -3.26 -0.57 -9.62
CA GLY A 33 -3.97 -0.06 -10.80
C GLY A 33 -3.02 0.45 -11.89
N ALA A 34 -1.95 1.15 -11.50
CA ALA A 34 -0.90 1.57 -12.44
C ALA A 34 -0.15 0.38 -13.06
N ALA A 35 0.14 -0.66 -12.28
CA ALA A 35 0.77 -1.88 -12.79
C ALA A 35 -0.11 -2.58 -13.83
N GLU A 36 -1.42 -2.68 -13.59
CA GLU A 36 -2.38 -3.22 -14.56
C GLU A 36 -2.47 -2.35 -15.83
N ALA A 37 -2.46 -1.02 -15.68
CA ALA A 37 -2.43 -0.12 -16.83
C ALA A 37 -1.16 -0.32 -17.68
N VAL A 38 0.01 -0.50 -17.05
CA VAL A 38 1.28 -0.79 -17.74
C VAL A 38 1.24 -2.16 -18.43
N ARG A 39 0.65 -3.19 -17.80
CA ARG A 39 0.41 -4.49 -18.47
C ARG A 39 -0.48 -4.31 -19.70
N GLY A 40 -1.54 -3.51 -19.59
CA GLY A 40 -2.46 -3.21 -20.68
C GLY A 40 -1.77 -2.58 -21.90
N GLN A 41 -0.67 -1.83 -21.70
CA GLN A 41 0.10 -1.26 -22.81
C GLN A 41 0.67 -2.33 -23.74
N GLU A 42 1.03 -3.52 -23.25
CA GLU A 42 1.49 -4.63 -24.10
C GLU A 42 0.40 -5.11 -25.05
N THR A 43 -0.82 -5.25 -24.54
CA THR A 43 -1.97 -5.66 -25.35
C THR A 43 -2.31 -4.62 -26.40
N VAL A 44 -2.42 -3.35 -26.00
CA VAL A 44 -2.72 -2.24 -26.93
C VAL A 44 -1.64 -2.11 -28.00
N HIS A 45 -0.37 -2.23 -27.64
CA HIS A 45 0.73 -2.06 -28.59
C HIS A 45 0.80 -3.21 -29.60
N ARG A 46 0.52 -4.44 -29.17
CA ARG A 46 0.36 -5.61 -30.05
C ARG A 46 -0.80 -5.46 -31.01
N GLU A 47 -1.95 -4.93 -30.55
CA GLU A 47 -3.15 -4.74 -31.37
C GLU A 47 -2.99 -3.59 -32.37
N LEU A 48 -2.45 -2.44 -31.95
CA LEU A 48 -2.28 -1.25 -32.78
C LEU A 48 -1.32 -1.46 -33.95
N LEU A 49 -0.29 -2.29 -33.76
CA LEU A 49 0.72 -2.45 -34.80
C LEU A 49 0.26 -3.39 -35.92
N ALA A 50 -0.77 -4.23 -35.74
CA ALA A 50 -1.22 -5.21 -36.73
C ALA A 50 -0.07 -6.00 -37.42
N LEU A 51 1.08 -6.07 -36.73
CA LEU A 51 2.37 -6.46 -37.26
C LEU A 51 2.87 -7.64 -36.45
N ASP A 52 3.64 -8.48 -37.12
CA ASP A 52 4.33 -9.61 -36.53
C ASP A 52 5.26 -9.11 -35.42
N TRP A 53 4.74 -9.07 -34.18
CA TRP A 53 5.40 -8.53 -32.99
C TRP A 53 6.46 -9.51 -32.47
N GLN A 54 7.48 -9.68 -33.31
CA GLN A 54 8.57 -10.64 -33.13
C GLN A 54 9.92 -9.92 -33.13
N GLY A 55 10.96 -10.63 -32.69
CA GLY A 55 12.33 -10.11 -32.67
C GLY A 55 12.70 -9.28 -31.42
N SER A 56 13.83 -8.57 -31.53
CA SER A 56 14.49 -7.90 -30.41
C SER A 56 13.70 -6.72 -29.84
N ALA A 57 12.98 -5.98 -30.69
CA ALA A 57 12.16 -4.84 -30.24
C ALA A 57 10.98 -5.30 -29.37
N ALA A 58 10.27 -6.35 -29.80
CA ALA A 58 9.15 -6.93 -29.07
C ALA A 58 9.56 -7.52 -27.71
N SER A 59 10.69 -8.23 -27.68
CA SER A 59 11.25 -8.78 -26.44
C SER A 59 11.75 -7.70 -25.49
N THR A 60 12.40 -6.65 -26.01
CA THR A 60 12.84 -5.49 -25.21
C THR A 60 11.64 -4.77 -24.60
N PHE A 61 10.58 -4.55 -25.37
CA PHE A 61 9.37 -3.92 -24.86
C PHE A 61 8.72 -4.75 -23.74
N ARG A 62 8.55 -6.06 -23.94
CA ARG A 62 8.03 -6.97 -22.90
C ARG A 62 8.88 -6.93 -21.63
N PHE A 63 10.20 -6.92 -21.78
CA PHE A 63 11.13 -6.80 -20.65
C PHE A 63 10.94 -5.48 -19.90
N VAL A 64 10.82 -4.36 -20.61
CA VAL A 64 10.60 -3.04 -20.00
C VAL A 64 9.26 -2.99 -19.27
N VAL A 65 8.18 -3.51 -19.87
CA VAL A 65 6.85 -3.61 -19.24
C VAL A 65 6.92 -4.46 -17.97
N ALA A 66 7.46 -5.67 -18.06
CA ALA A 66 7.60 -6.58 -16.92
C ALA A 66 8.38 -5.94 -15.76
N GLY A 67 9.52 -5.31 -16.04
CA GLY A 67 10.32 -4.65 -15.01
C GLY A 67 9.63 -3.43 -14.39
N ARG A 68 8.79 -2.71 -15.14
CA ARG A 68 7.97 -1.61 -14.57
C ARG A 68 6.87 -2.14 -13.67
N VAL A 69 6.16 -3.18 -14.11
CA VAL A 69 5.11 -3.86 -13.34
C VAL A 69 5.68 -4.39 -12.03
N GLU A 70 6.82 -5.09 -12.08
CA GLU A 70 7.47 -5.66 -10.91
C GLU A 70 7.80 -4.58 -9.87
N ARG A 71 8.36 -3.43 -10.31
CA ARG A 71 8.67 -2.30 -9.41
C ARG A 71 7.42 -1.72 -8.75
N LEU A 72 6.34 -1.55 -9.51
CA LEU A 72 5.08 -1.02 -8.98
C LEU A 72 4.44 -1.98 -7.98
N VAL A 73 4.42 -3.28 -8.29
CA VAL A 73 3.88 -4.32 -7.41
C VAL A 73 4.71 -4.45 -6.13
N ARG A 74 6.04 -4.39 -6.23
CA ARG A 74 6.92 -4.42 -5.05
C ARG A 74 6.65 -3.24 -4.13
N LEU A 75 6.61 -2.02 -4.67
CA LEU A 75 6.33 -0.83 -3.87
C LEU A 75 4.93 -0.86 -3.25
N ALA A 76 3.93 -1.37 -3.98
CA ALA A 76 2.59 -1.57 -3.43
C ALA A 76 2.61 -2.53 -2.23
N GLY A 77 3.33 -3.64 -2.34
CA GLY A 77 3.51 -4.60 -1.23
C GLY A 77 4.20 -3.98 -0.01
N GLU A 78 5.28 -3.21 -0.22
CA GLU A 78 5.97 -2.51 0.87
C GLU A 78 5.06 -1.50 1.60
N LEU A 79 4.20 -0.80 0.86
CA LEU A 79 3.24 0.14 1.43
C LEU A 79 2.10 -0.56 2.15
N ASP A 80 1.62 -1.69 1.65
CA ASP A 80 0.63 -2.53 2.33
C ASP A 80 1.21 -3.12 3.62
N GLU A 81 2.45 -3.59 3.62
CA GLU A 81 3.14 -4.05 4.82
C GLU A 81 3.28 -2.93 5.86
N LEU A 82 3.59 -1.71 5.42
CA LEU A 82 3.69 -0.54 6.30
C LEU A 82 2.31 -0.18 6.89
N ALA A 83 1.27 -0.14 6.05
CA ALA A 83 -0.12 0.11 6.45
C ALA A 83 -0.63 -0.95 7.45
N HIS A 84 -0.18 -2.19 7.30
CA HIS A 84 -0.66 -3.34 8.06
C HIS A 84 0.30 -3.80 9.16
N SER A 85 1.41 -3.10 9.44
CA SER A 85 2.34 -3.53 10.48
C SER A 85 1.60 -3.80 11.80
N ALA A 86 1.69 -5.06 12.26
CA ALA A 86 0.84 -5.60 13.33
C ALA A 86 1.07 -4.86 14.66
N GLU A 87 2.27 -4.35 14.86
CA GLU A 87 2.67 -3.54 16.02
C GLU A 87 1.93 -2.21 16.07
N TRP A 88 1.75 -1.53 14.92
CA TRP A 88 1.01 -0.27 14.85
C TRP A 88 -0.49 -0.46 15.09
N ARG A 89 -1.09 -1.51 14.51
CA ARG A 89 -2.50 -1.83 14.72
C ARG A 89 -2.78 -2.30 16.15
N ALA A 90 -1.86 -3.07 16.75
CA ALA A 90 -1.95 -3.47 18.15
C ALA A 90 -1.81 -2.28 19.10
N ALA A 91 -0.84 -1.38 18.86
CA ALA A 91 -0.67 -0.16 19.64
C ALA A 91 -1.89 0.77 19.56
N ALA A 92 -2.45 0.95 18.36
CA ALA A 92 -3.67 1.73 18.14
C ALA A 92 -4.89 1.10 18.85
N GLY A 93 -5.08 -0.22 18.73
CA GLY A 93 -6.18 -0.95 19.36
C GLY A 93 -6.07 -1.05 20.89
N GLN A 94 -4.85 -1.09 21.44
CA GLN A 94 -4.64 -0.99 22.88
C GLN A 94 -4.89 0.42 23.40
N ALA A 95 -4.42 1.45 22.69
CA ALA A 95 -4.64 2.84 23.06
C ALA A 95 -6.12 3.24 23.02
N LEU A 96 -6.90 2.71 22.07
CA LEU A 96 -8.35 2.91 22.01
C LEU A 96 -9.07 2.23 23.19
N ARG A 97 -8.78 0.94 23.45
CA ARG A 97 -9.39 0.18 24.57
C ARG A 97 -9.10 0.83 25.93
N ALA A 98 -7.88 1.31 26.12
CA ALA A 98 -7.49 2.04 27.32
C ALA A 98 -8.26 3.36 27.48
N ALA A 99 -8.59 4.04 26.38
CA ALA A 99 -9.33 5.29 26.41
C ALA A 99 -10.85 5.12 26.59
N GLU A 100 -11.41 4.00 26.14
CA GLU A 100 -12.83 3.65 26.33
C GLU A 100 -13.11 3.00 27.70
N GLY A 101 -12.08 2.83 28.54
CA GLY A 101 -12.21 2.26 29.88
C GLY A 101 -12.53 0.77 29.90
N TRP A 102 -12.22 0.05 28.81
CA TRP A 102 -12.40 -1.41 28.79
C TRP A 102 -11.40 -2.08 29.74
N PRO A 103 -11.81 -3.06 30.55
CA PRO A 103 -10.90 -3.80 31.42
C PRO A 103 -9.86 -4.55 30.58
N GLN A 104 -8.61 -4.54 31.04
CA GLN A 104 -7.47 -5.20 30.38
C GLN A 104 -7.47 -6.71 30.59
#